data_AF-A0A455UES9-F1
#
_entry.id   AF-A0A455UES9-F1
#
_cell.length_a   1.000
_cell.length_b   1.000
_cell.length_c   1.000
_cell.angle_alpha   90.00
_cell.angle_beta   90.00
_cell.angle_gamma   90.00
#
_symmetry.space_group_name_H-M   'P 1'
#
loop_
_entity.id
_entity.type
_entity.pdbx_description
1 polymer ?
#
loop_
_entity_poly.entity_id
_entity_poly.type
_entity_poly.pdbx_seq_one_letter_code
_entity_poly.pdbx_strand_id
1 'polypeptide(L)' 'MKKSERLAAIQERGVTVTELSDEQYQAFVDATQSVYEKWAPRIGDEVVNAAQAAIDAR' A
#
# COMPACT_ATOMS: atom_id res chain seq x y z
N MET A 1 20.12 -0.22 3.80
CA MET A 1 19.51 1.08 4.10
C MET A 1 18.07 0.87 4.57
N LYS A 2 17.73 1.35 5.76
CA LYS A 2 16.40 1.20 6.39
C LYS A 2 15.39 2.19 5.77
N LYS A 3 14.08 1.92 5.91
CA LYS A 3 13.01 2.80 5.37
C LYS A 3 13.13 4.24 5.87
N SER A 4 13.44 4.43 7.15
CA SER A 4 13.62 5.74 7.79
C SER A 4 14.78 6.53 7.19
N GLU A 5 15.93 5.88 6.97
CA GLU A 5 17.11 6.50 6.35
C GLU A 5 16.81 7.03 4.93
N ARG A 6 15.97 6.32 4.16
CA ARG A 6 15.55 6.78 2.83
C ARG A 6 14.64 7.99 2.88
N LEU A 7 13.69 8.03 3.82
CA LEU A 7 12.75 9.14 3.95
C LEU A 7 13.46 10.41 4.39
N ALA A 8 14.41 10.31 5.32
CA ALA A 8 15.26 11.43 5.74
C ALA A 8 16.02 12.03 4.55
N ALA A 9 16.68 11.20 3.74
CA ALA A 9 17.41 11.67 2.55
C ALA A 9 16.50 12.33 1.49
N ILE A 10 15.21 11.99 1.45
CA ILE A 10 14.22 12.63 0.56
C ILE A 10 13.80 14.00 1.12
N GLN A 11 13.55 14.08 2.42
CA GLN A 11 13.19 15.34 3.09
C GLN A 11 14.34 16.35 3.04
N GLU A 12 15.59 15.90 3.19
CA GLU A 12 16.80 16.74 3.04
C GLU A 12 16.91 17.40 1.65
N ARG A 13 16.30 16.79 0.62
CA ARG A 13 16.24 17.38 -0.73
C ARG A 13 15.12 18.42 -0.89
N GLY A 14 14.48 18.82 0.20
CA GLY A 14 13.40 19.80 0.23
C GLY A 14 12.02 19.25 -0.11
N VAL A 15 11.84 17.92 -0.12
CA VAL A 15 10.55 17.29 -0.41
C VAL A 15 9.70 17.20 0.85
N THR A 16 8.46 17.69 0.77
CA THR A 16 7.46 17.48 1.82
C THR A 16 6.91 16.06 1.73
N VAL A 17 7.08 15.28 2.81
CA VAL A 17 6.48 13.96 2.96
C VAL A 17 5.20 14.11 3.77
N THR A 18 4.07 13.73 3.18
CA THR A 18 2.77 13.72 3.86
C THR A 18 2.44 12.31 4.33
N GLU A 19 2.20 12.17 5.62
CA GLU A 19 1.70 10.94 6.22
C GLU A 19 0.18 11.02 6.32
N LEU A 20 -0.50 9.96 5.92
CA LEU A 20 -1.96 9.87 5.99
C LEU A 20 -2.38 9.36 7.37
N SER A 21 -3.50 9.87 7.88
CA SER A 21 -4.21 9.23 8.99
C SER A 21 -4.81 7.89 8.55
N ASP A 22 -5.19 7.05 9.50
CA ASP A 22 -5.85 5.77 9.23
C ASP A 22 -7.15 5.95 8.42
N GLU A 23 -7.92 7.00 8.74
CA GLU A 23 -9.15 7.37 8.02
C GLU A 23 -8.87 7.77 6.57
N GLN A 24 -7.82 8.57 6.35
CA GLN A 24 -7.40 8.97 5.01
C GLN A 24 -6.89 7.77 4.21
N TYR A 25 -6.13 6.88 4.85
CA TYR A 25 -5.68 5.64 4.24
C TYR A 25 -6.87 4.76 3.83
N GLN A 26 -7.84 4.56 4.72
CA GLN A 26 -9.03 3.76 4.42
C GLN A 26 -9.84 4.36 3.26
N ALA A 27 -9.95 5.69 3.18
CA ALA A 27 -10.62 6.35 2.05
C ALA A 27 -9.96 6.01 0.70
N PHE A 28 -8.62 5.86 0.64
CA PHE A 28 -7.93 5.39 -0.56
C PHE A 28 -8.19 3.91 -0.85
N VAL A 29 -8.23 3.06 0.17
CA VAL A 29 -8.58 1.64 0.03
C VAL A 29 -9.97 1.52 -0.59
N ASP A 30 -10.96 2.19 -0.02
CA ASP A 30 -12.35 2.14 -0.49
C ASP A 30 -12.47 2.68 -1.93
N ALA A 31 -11.80 3.80 -2.24
CA ALA A 31 -11.82 4.39 -3.58
C ALA A 31 -11.20 3.48 -4.65
N THR A 32 -10.29 2.58 -4.27
CA THR A 32 -9.58 1.68 -5.19
C THR A 32 -10.15 0.26 -5.22
N GLN A 33 -11.13 -0.05 -4.36
CA GLN A 33 -11.74 -1.36 -4.21
C GLN A 33 -12.27 -1.94 -5.54
N SER A 34 -12.91 -1.12 -6.38
CA SER A 34 -13.44 -1.57 -7.68
C SER A 34 -12.36 -2.05 -8.66
N VAL A 35 -11.13 -1.53 -8.55
CA VAL A 35 -9.99 -1.99 -9.35
C VAL A 35 -9.55 -3.37 -8.86
N TYR A 36 -9.45 -3.55 -7.54
CA TYR A 36 -9.14 -4.84 -6.95
C TYR A 36 -10.14 -5.92 -7.39
N GLU A 37 -11.44 -5.65 -7.25
CA GLU A 37 -12.52 -6.57 -7.65
C GLU A 37 -12.48 -6.93 -9.14
N LYS A 38 -12.13 -5.97 -10.01
CA LYS A 38 -12.03 -6.20 -11.44
C LYS A 38 -10.84 -7.09 -11.82
N TRP A 39 -9.73 -6.98 -11.10
CA TRP A 39 -8.46 -7.58 -11.49
C TRP A 39 -8.12 -8.85 -10.73
N ALA A 40 -8.57 -9.03 -9.49
CA ALA A 40 -8.30 -10.24 -8.70
C ALA A 40 -8.71 -11.53 -9.43
N PRO A 41 -9.92 -11.64 -10.03
CA PRO A 41 -10.30 -12.84 -10.78
C PRO A 41 -9.49 -13.07 -12.05
N ARG A 42 -8.93 -12.00 -12.64
CA ARG A 42 -8.10 -12.07 -13.86
C ARG A 42 -6.67 -12.52 -13.57
N ILE A 43 -6.15 -12.13 -12.41
CA ILE A 43 -4.85 -12.55 -11.90
C ILE A 43 -4.93 -13.98 -11.37
N GLY A 44 -6.09 -14.33 -10.80
CA GLY A 44 -6.37 -15.61 -10.14
C GLY A 44 -6.54 -15.37 -8.63
N ASP A 45 -7.74 -15.63 -8.12
CA ASP A 45 -8.09 -15.37 -6.71
C ASP A 45 -7.17 -16.12 -5.74
N GLU A 46 -6.72 -17.32 -6.10
CA GLU A 46 -5.78 -18.11 -5.31
C GLU A 46 -4.43 -17.41 -5.10
N VAL A 47 -3.91 -16.75 -6.13
CA VAL A 47 -2.63 -16.00 -6.07
C VAL A 47 -2.80 -14.77 -5.20
N VAL A 48 -3.90 -14.05 -5.38
CA VAL A 48 -4.20 -12.84 -4.61
C VAL A 48 -4.41 -13.17 -3.13
N ASN A 49 -5.16 -14.24 -2.84
CA ASN A 49 -5.37 -14.71 -1.47
C ASN A 49 -4.06 -15.17 -0.80
N ALA A 50 -3.19 -15.88 -1.54
CA ALA A 50 -1.87 -16.27 -1.02
C ALA A 50 -0.99 -15.05 -0.70
N ALA A 51 -1.04 -14.00 -1.54
CA ALA A 51 -0.33 -12.76 -1.29
C ALA A 51 -0.85 -12.04 -0.04
N GLN A 52 -2.17 -11.98 0.16
CA GLN A 52 -2.76 -11.40 1.36
C GLN A 52 -2.34 -12.16 2.63
N ALA A 53 -2.40 -13.50 2.60
CA ALA A 53 -1.97 -14.33 3.73
C ALA A 53 -0.49 -14.14 4.07
N ALA A 54 0.39 -13.99 3.07
CA ALA A 54 1.80 -13.72 3.28
C ALA A 54 2.05 -12.33 3.90
N ILE A 55 1.22 -11.33 3.58
CA ILE A 55 1.27 -10.00 4.19
C ILE A 55 0.84 -10.05 5.65
N ASP A 56 -0.23 -10.79 5.96
CA ASP A 56 -0.79 -10.87 7.32
C ASP A 56 0.14 -11.64 8.28
N ALA A 57 0.97 -12.54 7.75
CA ALA A 57 1.93 -13.34 8.52
C ALA A 57 3.28 -12.63 8.79
N ARG A 58 3.46 -11.39 8.33
CA ARG A 58 4.75 -10.67 8.39
C ARG A 58 5.02 -9.94 9.72
#